data_AF-A0A7R8VAL4-F1
#
_entry.id   AF-A0A7R8VAL4-F1
#
_cell.length_a   1.000
_cell.length_b   1.000
_cell.length_c   1.000
_cell.angle_alpha   90.00
_cell.angle_beta   90.00
_cell.angle_gamma   90.00
#
_symmetry.space_group_name_H-M   'P 1'
#
loop_
_entity.id
_entity.type
_entity.pdbx_description
1 polymer ?
#
loop_
_entity_poly.entity_id
_entity_poly.type
_entity_poly.pdbx_seq_one_letter_code
_entity_poly.pdbx_strand_id
1 'polypeptide(L)'
;MGFSTNLQGRAAHEALLCRQEAELRLLTTMRGCLVNKIKCDRQYADALASVVVQGRKIEKTEDLVGSLVTQAWKNMLEEIENTAKLIKQNADMVESRSVEKLNSLYAEKRKGMKLYQEEHNRIAAQFSHSNLLQAYLPRWRSWLMSLVVLSSTAEDGEIEVRISVG
;
A
#
# COMPACT_ATOMS: atom_id res chain seq x y z
N MET A 1 8.29 12.20 15.63
CA MET A 1 7.92 10.87 16.17
C MET A 1 8.00 9.87 15.02
N GLY A 2 8.92 8.90 15.09
CA GLY A 2 9.24 8.01 13.96
C GLY A 2 9.02 6.54 14.29
N PHE A 3 8.71 5.74 13.26
CA PHE A 3 8.53 4.29 13.38
C PHE A 3 9.72 3.60 14.09
N SER A 4 10.94 4.08 13.86
CA SER A 4 12.18 3.47 14.36
C SER A 4 12.32 3.44 15.90
N THR A 5 11.67 4.34 16.63
CA THR A 5 11.77 4.41 18.11
C THR A 5 10.60 3.75 18.83
N ASN A 6 9.42 3.71 18.21
CA ASN A 6 8.17 3.27 18.87
C ASN A 6 7.67 1.91 18.38
N LEU A 7 8.21 1.38 17.27
CA LEU A 7 7.77 0.14 16.63
C LEU A 7 8.96 -0.81 16.47
N GLN A 8 9.57 -1.20 17.60
CA GLN A 8 10.60 -2.23 17.64
C GLN A 8 9.99 -3.60 17.97
N GLY A 9 10.49 -4.64 17.30
CA GLY A 9 10.09 -6.04 17.56
C GLY A 9 8.97 -6.57 16.66
N ARG A 10 8.60 -7.83 16.91
CA ARG A 10 7.74 -8.62 16.02
C ARG A 10 6.31 -8.07 15.87
N ALA A 11 5.68 -7.68 16.98
CA ALA A 11 4.32 -7.13 16.96
C ALA A 11 4.24 -5.83 16.14
N ALA A 12 5.29 -5.01 16.22
CA ALA A 12 5.40 -3.79 15.46
C ALA A 12 5.53 -4.04 13.95
N HIS A 13 6.34 -5.04 13.57
CA HIS A 13 6.47 -5.50 12.19
C HIS A 13 5.12 -6.00 11.63
N GLU A 14 4.44 -6.89 12.37
CA GLU A 14 3.14 -7.43 11.96
C GLU A 14 2.09 -6.32 11.80
N ALA A 15 2.02 -5.38 12.74
CA ALA A 15 1.12 -4.24 12.66
C ALA A 15 1.39 -3.34 11.43
N LEU A 16 2.67 -3.16 11.06
CA LEU A 16 3.04 -2.39 9.88
C LEU A 16 2.60 -3.09 8.58
N LEU A 17 2.78 -4.41 8.47
CA LEU A 17 2.32 -5.18 7.33
C LEU A 17 0.79 -5.12 7.18
N CYS A 18 0.06 -5.34 8.28
CA CYS A 18 -1.40 -5.25 8.27
C CYS A 18 -1.87 -3.86 7.80
N ARG A 19 -1.17 -2.79 8.19
CA ARG A 19 -1.47 -1.44 7.69
C ARG A 19 -1.18 -1.29 6.20
N GLN A 20 -0.02 -1.75 5.72
CA GLN A 20 0.31 -1.69 4.29
C GLN A 20 -0.71 -2.46 3.43
N GLU A 21 -1.18 -3.61 3.91
CA GLU A 21 -2.27 -4.35 3.26
C GLU A 21 -3.60 -3.59 3.26
N ALA A 22 -3.95 -2.93 4.37
CA ALA A 22 -5.13 -2.09 4.44
C ALA A 22 -5.07 -0.91 3.45
N GLU A 23 -3.89 -0.30 3.29
CA GLU A 23 -3.67 0.76 2.29
C GLU A 23 -3.83 0.23 0.86
N LEU A 24 -3.33 -0.98 0.55
CA LEU A 24 -3.53 -1.61 -0.76
C LEU A 24 -5.01 -1.93 -1.04
N ARG A 25 -5.75 -2.41 -0.03
CA ARG A 25 -7.21 -2.60 -0.13
C ARG A 25 -7.92 -1.28 -0.38
N LEU A 26 -7.56 -0.23 0.36
CA LEU A 26 -8.12 1.12 0.17
C LEU A 26 -7.90 1.61 -1.27
N LEU A 27 -6.68 1.51 -1.80
CA LEU A 27 -6.39 1.90 -3.19
C LEU A 27 -7.24 1.12 -4.20
N THR A 28 -7.47 -0.17 -3.95
CA THR A 28 -8.35 -1.01 -4.79
C THR A 28 -9.79 -0.53 -4.74
N THR A 29 -10.32 -0.23 -3.55
CA THR A 29 -11.66 0.32 -3.36
C THR A 29 -11.81 1.68 -4.04
N MET A 30 -10.86 2.58 -3.84
CA MET A 30 -10.85 3.91 -4.48
C MET A 30 -10.87 3.80 -6.00
N ARG A 31 -10.07 2.89 -6.58
CA ARG A 31 -10.08 2.61 -8.01
C ARG A 31 -11.46 2.15 -8.48
N GLY A 32 -12.07 1.21 -7.76
CA GLY A 32 -13.42 0.72 -8.05
C GLY A 32 -14.47 1.83 -8.04
N CYS A 33 -14.43 2.71 -7.03
CA CYS A 33 -15.32 3.87 -6.94
C CYS A 33 -15.15 4.81 -8.14
N LEU A 34 -13.90 5.14 -8.52
CA LEU A 34 -13.64 6.02 -9.67
C LEU A 34 -14.10 5.39 -10.99
N VAL A 35 -13.82 4.11 -11.22
CA VAL A 35 -14.28 3.40 -12.43
C VAL A 35 -15.80 3.40 -12.52
N ASN A 36 -16.50 3.16 -11.40
CA ASN A 36 -17.96 3.24 -11.38
C ASN A 36 -18.46 4.67 -11.66
N LYS A 37 -17.84 5.69 -11.06
CA LYS A 37 -18.17 7.10 -11.31
C LYS A 37 -17.98 7.44 -12.79
N ILE A 38 -16.85 7.09 -13.41
CA ILE A 38 -16.57 7.31 -14.83
C ILE A 38 -17.67 6.69 -15.70
N LYS A 39 -18.06 5.45 -15.40
CA LYS A 39 -19.14 4.77 -16.11
C LYS A 39 -20.46 5.54 -15.98
N CYS A 40 -20.85 5.93 -14.78
CA CYS A 40 -22.07 6.71 -14.54
C CYS A 40 -22.04 8.07 -15.25
N ASP A 41 -20.92 8.79 -15.19
CA ASP A 41 -20.75 10.09 -15.84
C ASP A 41 -20.89 9.96 -17.37
N ARG A 42 -20.30 8.94 -17.98
CA ARG A 42 -20.43 8.67 -19.43
C ARG A 42 -21.89 8.36 -19.81
N GLN A 43 -22.54 7.48 -19.05
CA GLN A 43 -23.95 7.14 -19.27
C GLN A 43 -24.87 8.36 -19.12
N TYR A 44 -24.58 9.23 -18.15
CA TYR A 44 -25.34 10.45 -17.93
C TYR A 44 -25.13 11.46 -19.07
N ALA A 45 -23.90 11.64 -19.53
CA ALA A 45 -23.61 12.48 -20.70
C ALA A 45 -24.34 11.98 -21.96
N ASP A 46 -24.37 10.67 -22.20
CA ASP A 46 -25.08 10.08 -23.33
C ASP A 46 -26.61 10.28 -23.20
N ALA A 47 -27.16 10.21 -21.98
CA ALA A 47 -28.57 10.51 -21.72
C ALA A 47 -28.90 11.98 -22.01
N LEU A 48 -28.06 12.93 -21.59
CA LEU A 48 -28.21 14.35 -21.91
C LEU A 48 -28.14 14.60 -23.42
N ALA A 49 -27.21 13.95 -24.13
CA ALA A 49 -27.14 14.05 -25.59
C ALA A 49 -28.43 13.54 -26.27
N SER A 50 -29.04 12.48 -25.74
CA SER A 50 -30.33 11.98 -26.23
C SER A 50 -31.46 12.98 -26.02
N VAL A 51 -31.50 13.66 -24.86
CA VAL A 51 -32.45 14.76 -24.59
C VAL A 51 -32.31 15.88 -25.61
N VAL A 52 -31.07 16.27 -25.94
CA VAL A 52 -30.82 17.29 -26.98
C VAL A 52 -31.37 16.85 -28.34
N VAL A 53 -31.11 15.60 -28.75
CA VAL A 53 -31.61 15.06 -30.02
C VAL A 53 -33.14 15.04 -30.07
N GLN A 54 -33.79 14.69 -28.96
CA GLN A 54 -35.25 14.70 -28.86
C GLN A 54 -35.81 16.12 -28.86
N GLY A 55 -35.19 17.03 -28.10
CA GLY A 55 -35.60 18.43 -28.00
C GLY A 55 -35.52 19.19 -29.33
N ARG A 56 -34.54 18.86 -30.17
CA ARG A 56 -34.41 19.41 -31.53
C ARG A 56 -35.54 19.00 -32.48
N LYS A 57 -36.27 17.91 -32.19
CA LYS A 57 -37.45 17.53 -32.99
C LYS A 57 -38.62 18.50 -32.78
N ILE A 58 -38.70 19.11 -31.59
CA ILE A 58 -39.75 20.07 -31.19
C ILE A 58 -39.58 21.41 -31.94
N GLU A 59 -38.35 21.74 -32.35
CA GLU A 59 -38.08 22.94 -33.15
C GLU A 59 -38.75 22.94 -34.54
N LYS A 60 -39.27 21.79 -35.00
CA LYS A 60 -39.92 21.65 -36.31
C LYS A 60 -41.39 22.05 -36.29
N THR A 61 -41.95 22.44 -35.15
CA THR A 61 -43.32 22.92 -35.05
C THR A 61 -43.42 24.36 -35.56
N GLU A 62 -44.17 24.57 -36.65
CA GLU A 62 -44.24 25.85 -37.37
C GLU A 62 -44.83 27.00 -36.54
N ASP A 63 -45.66 26.69 -35.53
CA ASP A 63 -46.43 27.66 -34.74
C ASP A 63 -45.58 28.65 -33.92
N LEU A 64 -44.31 28.32 -33.65
CA LEU A 64 -43.43 29.09 -32.75
C LEU A 64 -42.19 29.65 -33.43
N VAL A 65 -42.09 29.55 -34.77
CA VAL A 65 -40.92 29.99 -35.53
C VAL A 65 -40.68 31.50 -35.34
N GLY A 66 -39.45 31.87 -34.98
CA GLY A 66 -39.06 33.27 -34.74
C GLY A 66 -39.44 33.83 -33.36
N SER A 67 -40.13 33.05 -32.51
CA SER A 67 -40.47 33.49 -31.16
C SER A 67 -39.27 33.48 -30.20
N LEU A 68 -39.32 34.34 -29.17
CA LEU A 68 -38.37 34.32 -28.06
C LEU A 68 -38.36 32.98 -27.30
N VAL A 69 -39.51 32.28 -27.28
CA VAL A 69 -39.63 30.96 -26.66
C VAL A 69 -38.78 29.94 -27.41
N THR A 70 -38.84 29.92 -28.74
CA THR A 70 -38.01 29.04 -29.58
C THR A 70 -36.53 29.37 -29.44
N GLN A 71 -36.17 30.65 -29.33
CA GLN A 71 -34.77 31.03 -29.11
C GLN A 71 -34.25 30.58 -27.73
N ALA A 72 -35.04 30.78 -26.67
CA ALA A 72 -34.67 30.33 -25.32
C ALA A 72 -34.55 28.80 -25.24
N TRP A 73 -35.43 28.08 -25.93
CA TRP A 73 -35.37 26.62 -26.05
C TRP A 73 -34.08 26.15 -26.73
N LYS A 74 -33.71 26.76 -27.86
CA LYS A 74 -32.44 26.45 -28.55
C LYS A 74 -31.23 26.66 -27.66
N ASN A 75 -31.14 27.83 -27.01
CA ASN A 75 -30.05 28.12 -26.08
C ASN A 75 -29.98 27.08 -24.96
N MET A 76 -31.12 26.67 -24.41
CA MET A 76 -31.16 25.63 -23.38
C MET A 76 -30.64 24.28 -23.89
N LEU A 77 -31.01 23.86 -25.09
CA LEU A 77 -30.50 22.63 -25.69
C LEU A 77 -28.99 22.70 -25.99
N GLU A 78 -28.48 23.85 -26.42
CA GLU A 78 -27.04 24.09 -26.60
C GLU A 78 -26.27 23.99 -25.27
N GLU A 79 -26.79 24.59 -24.19
CA GLU A 79 -26.19 24.49 -22.86
C GLU A 79 -26.19 23.06 -22.31
N ILE A 80 -27.27 22.30 -22.55
CA ILE A 80 -27.34 20.87 -22.20
C ILE A 80 -26.28 20.08 -22.98
N GLU A 81 -26.13 20.35 -24.29
CA GLU A 81 -25.12 19.68 -25.13
C GLU A 81 -23.69 20.00 -24.67
N ASN A 82 -23.40 21.27 -24.34
CA ASN A 82 -22.11 21.70 -23.81
C ASN A 82 -21.82 21.03 -22.46
N THR A 83 -22.82 20.95 -21.58
CA THR A 83 -22.71 20.26 -20.30
C THR A 83 -22.40 18.77 -20.48
N ALA A 84 -23.09 18.09 -21.41
CA ALA A 84 -22.82 16.69 -21.72
C ALA A 84 -21.37 16.46 -22.19
N LYS A 85 -20.85 17.35 -23.06
CA LYS A 85 -19.46 17.31 -23.52
C LYS A 85 -18.47 17.47 -22.36
N LEU A 86 -18.70 18.44 -21.48
CA LEU A 86 -17.84 18.68 -20.30
C LEU A 86 -17.82 17.50 -19.34
N ILE A 87 -18.98 16.88 -19.07
CA ILE A 87 -19.08 15.69 -18.21
C ILE A 87 -18.27 14.53 -18.79
N LYS A 88 -18.38 14.30 -20.11
CA LYS A 88 -17.63 13.24 -20.80
C LYS A 88 -16.12 13.50 -20.75
N GLN A 89 -15.68 14.72 -21.05
CA GLN A 89 -14.27 15.11 -20.95
C GLN A 89 -13.73 14.95 -19.52
N ASN A 90 -14.51 15.33 -18.50
CA ASN A 90 -14.11 15.15 -17.11
C ASN A 90 -13.97 13.66 -16.76
N ALA A 91 -14.88 12.80 -17.22
CA ALA A 91 -14.78 11.36 -17.03
C ALA A 91 -13.48 10.79 -17.67
N ASP A 92 -13.15 11.21 -18.89
CA ASP A 92 -11.93 10.82 -19.60
C ASP A 92 -10.66 11.33 -18.89
N MET A 93 -10.70 12.54 -18.32
CA MET A 93 -9.62 13.09 -17.50
C MET A 93 -9.42 12.32 -16.20
N VAL A 94 -10.50 11.91 -15.52
CA VAL A 94 -10.41 11.11 -14.30
C VAL A 94 -9.84 9.72 -14.61
N GLU A 95 -10.23 9.12 -15.73
CA GLU A 95 -9.67 7.83 -16.18
C GLU A 95 -8.16 7.94 -16.46
N SER A 96 -7.75 8.84 -17.35
CA SER A 96 -6.35 9.00 -17.75
C SER A 96 -5.43 9.54 -16.64
N ARG A 97 -5.91 10.40 -15.74
CA ARG A 97 -5.03 11.02 -14.72
C ARG A 97 -5.11 10.33 -13.38
N SER A 98 -6.31 10.06 -12.89
CA SER A 98 -6.51 9.61 -11.52
C SER A 98 -6.41 8.09 -11.40
N VAL A 99 -7.06 7.36 -12.31
CA VAL A 99 -7.02 5.88 -12.28
C VAL A 99 -5.61 5.38 -12.61
N GLU A 100 -4.94 5.96 -13.60
CA GLU A 100 -3.54 5.62 -13.91
C GLU A 100 -2.61 5.87 -12.72
N LYS A 101 -2.69 7.05 -12.07
CA LYS A 101 -1.89 7.34 -10.86
C LYS A 101 -2.17 6.36 -9.72
N LEU A 102 -3.44 5.97 -9.51
CA LEU A 102 -3.77 4.95 -8.50
C LEU A 102 -3.16 3.59 -8.83
N ASN A 103 -3.15 3.19 -10.10
CA ASN A 103 -2.53 1.94 -10.52
C ASN A 103 -1.00 1.96 -10.29
N SER A 104 -0.34 3.06 -10.65
CA SER A 104 1.10 3.25 -10.40
C SER A 104 1.41 3.22 -8.90
N LEU A 105 0.66 3.99 -8.10
CA LEU A 105 0.84 4.03 -6.64
C LEU A 105 0.60 2.66 -5.99
N TYR A 106 -0.39 1.91 -6.47
CA TYR A 106 -0.65 0.54 -6.01
C TYR A 106 0.56 -0.37 -6.30
N ALA A 107 1.10 -0.33 -7.51
CA ALA A 107 2.26 -1.13 -7.90
C ALA A 107 3.50 -0.77 -7.08
N GLU A 108 3.75 0.52 -6.89
CA GLU A 108 4.85 1.02 -6.06
C GLU A 108 4.72 0.59 -4.60
N LYS A 109 3.54 0.74 -3.98
CA LYS A 109 3.31 0.27 -2.61
C LYS A 109 3.46 -1.24 -2.48
N ARG A 110 2.96 -2.01 -3.44
CA ARG A 110 3.10 -3.47 -3.44
C ARG A 110 4.56 -3.89 -3.52
N LYS A 111 5.35 -3.23 -4.38
CA LYS A 111 6.80 -3.44 -4.49
C LYS A 111 7.52 -3.04 -3.20
N GLY A 112 7.18 -1.88 -2.63
CA GLY A 112 7.77 -1.39 -1.38
C GLY A 112 7.51 -2.31 -0.19
N MET A 113 6.30 -2.85 -0.06
CA MET A 113 5.95 -3.84 0.96
C MET A 113 6.80 -5.11 0.83
N LYS A 114 7.00 -5.60 -0.40
CA LYS A 114 7.83 -6.78 -0.65
C LYS A 114 9.30 -6.54 -0.26
N LEU A 115 9.86 -5.41 -0.68
CA LEU A 115 11.24 -5.02 -0.35
C LEU A 115 11.42 -4.86 1.17
N TYR A 116 10.46 -4.25 1.85
CA TYR A 116 10.46 -4.13 3.30
C TYR A 116 10.49 -5.51 3.98
N GLN A 117 9.65 -6.45 3.53
CA GLN A 117 9.60 -7.79 4.09
C GLN A 117 10.92 -8.55 3.88
N GLU A 118 11.47 -8.48 2.66
CA GLU A 118 12.74 -9.11 2.31
C GLU A 118 13.87 -8.59 3.21
N GLU A 119 13.95 -7.26 3.39
CA GLU A 119 14.97 -6.64 4.21
C GLU A 119 14.80 -6.95 5.70
N HIS A 120 13.56 -6.94 6.22
CA HIS A 120 13.26 -7.33 7.58
C HIS A 120 13.67 -8.80 7.84
N ASN A 121 13.35 -9.71 6.92
CA ASN A 121 13.74 -11.12 7.02
C ASN A 121 15.26 -11.31 6.95
N ARG A 122 15.95 -10.57 6.07
CA ARG A 122 17.42 -10.57 5.95
C ARG A 122 18.08 -10.19 7.26
N ILE A 123 17.63 -9.09 7.87
CA ILE A 123 18.13 -8.61 9.16
C ILE A 123 17.81 -9.62 10.27
N ALA A 124 16.57 -10.12 10.35
CA ALA A 124 16.17 -11.11 11.35
C ALA A 124 16.99 -12.41 11.27
N ALA A 125 17.34 -12.86 10.06
CA ALA A 125 18.22 -14.02 9.86
C ALA A 125 19.64 -13.78 10.38
N GLN A 126 20.21 -12.58 10.16
CA GLN A 126 21.52 -12.20 10.69
C GLN A 126 21.54 -12.19 12.22
N PHE A 127 20.49 -11.65 12.85
CA PHE A 127 20.37 -11.68 14.31
C PHE A 127 20.12 -13.08 14.86
N SER A 128 19.38 -13.93 14.16
CA SER A 128 19.19 -15.33 14.55
C SER A 128 20.52 -16.10 14.54
N HIS A 129 21.40 -15.84 13.58
CA HIS A 129 22.75 -16.39 13.54
C HIS A 129 23.61 -15.92 14.74
N SER A 130 23.51 -14.63 15.09
CA SER A 130 24.17 -14.08 16.30
C SER A 130 23.60 -14.68 17.60
N ASN A 131 22.28 -14.87 17.67
CA ASN A 131 21.62 -15.51 18.80
C ASN A 131 22.00 -16.99 18.95
N LEU A 132 22.32 -17.70 17.86
CA LEU A 132 22.88 -19.04 17.95
C LEU A 132 24.24 -19.02 18.64
N LEU A 133 25.13 -18.09 18.29
CA LEU A 133 26.40 -17.90 19.02
C LEU A 133 26.15 -17.60 20.51
N GLN A 134 25.14 -16.80 20.80
CA GLN A 134 24.73 -16.48 22.18
C GLN A 134 24.09 -17.67 22.91
N ALA A 135 23.40 -18.57 22.21
CA ALA A 135 22.80 -19.79 22.75
C ALA A 135 23.82 -20.90 23.00
N TYR A 136 24.90 -20.95 22.23
CA TYR A 136 26.04 -21.81 22.51
C TYR A 136 26.94 -21.25 23.63
N LEU A 137 26.93 -19.92 23.85
CA LEU A 137 27.78 -19.24 24.83
C LEU A 137 27.70 -19.83 26.26
N PRO A 138 26.54 -20.20 26.83
CA PRO A 138 26.47 -20.85 28.13
C PRO A 138 27.14 -22.23 28.14
N ARG A 139 27.03 -22.99 27.05
CA ARG A 139 27.68 -24.30 26.91
C ARG A 139 29.19 -24.14 26.80
N TRP A 140 29.67 -23.19 26.01
CA TRP A 140 31.10 -22.84 25.94
C TRP A 140 31.63 -22.32 27.28
N ARG A 141 30.86 -21.48 27.98
CA ARG A 141 31.19 -21.00 29.34
C ARG A 141 31.26 -22.15 30.33
N SER A 142 30.29 -23.06 30.31
CA SER A 142 30.28 -24.24 31.19
C SER A 142 31.48 -25.13 30.91
N TRP A 143 31.81 -25.37 29.64
CA TRP A 143 32.96 -26.18 29.25
C TRP A 143 34.29 -25.53 29.67
N LEU A 144 34.44 -24.22 29.46
CA LEU A 144 35.60 -23.44 29.93
C LEU A 144 35.75 -23.51 31.46
N MET A 145 34.67 -23.33 32.21
CA MET A 145 34.70 -23.41 33.68
C MET A 145 35.10 -24.80 34.15
N SER A 146 34.59 -25.87 33.51
CA SER A 146 35.03 -27.25 33.79
C SER A 146 36.51 -27.47 33.49
N LEU A 147 37.03 -26.91 32.39
CA LEU A 147 38.44 -27.02 32.03
C LEU A 147 39.35 -26.31 33.03
N VAL A 148 38.96 -25.11 33.48
CA VAL A 148 39.70 -24.32 34.49
C VAL A 148 39.75 -25.05 35.83
N VAL A 149 38.62 -25.63 36.27
CA VAL A 149 38.58 -26.42 37.51
C VAL A 149 39.49 -27.64 37.41
N LEU A 150 39.44 -28.39 36.30
CA LEU A 150 40.30 -29.56 36.07
C LEU A 150 41.79 -29.20 36.06
N SER A 151 42.15 -28.04 35.49
CA SER A 151 43.53 -27.53 35.50
C SER A 151 44.00 -27.17 36.90
N SER A 152 43.16 -26.52 37.70
CA SER A 152 43.49 -26.16 39.09
C SER A 152 43.68 -27.40 39.97
N THR A 153 42.83 -28.42 39.81
CA THR A 153 42.97 -29.68 40.55
C THR A 153 44.19 -30.51 40.12
N ALA A 154 44.65 -30.34 38.88
CA ALA A 154 45.87 -31.00 38.40
C ALA A 154 47.13 -30.36 38.98
N GLU A 155 47.15 -29.03 39.14
CA GLU A 155 48.23 -28.31 39.82
C GLU A 155 48.28 -28.65 41.32
N ASP A 156 47.13 -28.74 42.00
CA ASP A 156 47.06 -29.16 43.40
C ASP A 156 47.50 -30.63 43.60
N GLY A 157 47.14 -31.51 42.65
CA GLY A 157 47.55 -32.92 42.66
C GLY A 157 49.04 -33.15 42.40
N GLU A 158 49.69 -32.32 41.57
CA GLU A 158 51.15 -32.37 41.42
C GLU A 158 51.90 -31.85 42.65
N ILE A 159 51.30 -30.91 43.39
CA ILE A 159 51.85 -30.43 44.67
C ILE A 159 51.69 -31.49 45.77
N GLU A 160 50.57 -32.20 45.82
CA GLU A 160 50.33 -33.27 46.81
C GLU A 160 51.21 -34.51 46.57
N VAL A 161 51.46 -34.88 45.30
CA VAL A 161 52.35 -36.00 44.94
C VAL A 161 53.83 -35.68 45.19
N ARG A 162 54.26 -34.41 45.13
CA ARG A 162 55.65 -34.01 45.45
C ARG A 162 55.97 -33.95 46.94
N ILE A 163 54.98 -33.97 47.83
CA ILE A 163 55.20 -33.88 49.29
C ILE A 163 55.32 -35.28 49.95
N SER A 164 55.07 -36.38 49.23
CA SER A 164 55.10 -37.76 49.78
C SER A 164 56.28 -38.65 49.36
N VAL A 165 57.41 -38.09 48.93
CA VAL A 165 58.64 -38.90 48.72
C VAL A 165 59.70 -38.49 49.75
N GLY A 166 59.54 -39.01 50.96
CA GLY A 166 60.58 -39.13 51.97
C GLY A 166 61.30 -40.48 51.85
#